data_AF-A0A7F8R1P5-F1
#
_entry.id   AF-A0A7F8R1P5-F1
#
_cell.length_a   1.000
_cell.length_b   1.000
_cell.length_c   1.000
_cell.angle_alpha   90.00
_cell.angle_beta   90.00
_cell.angle_gamma   90.00
#
_symmetry.space_group_name_H-M   'P 1'
#
loop_
_entity.id
_entity.type
_entity.pdbx_description
1 polymer ?
#
loop_
_entity_poly.entity_id
_entity_poly.type
_entity_poly.pdbx_seq_one_letter_code
_entity_poly.pdbx_strand_id
1 'polypeptide(L)'
;MDKKSFETVLDEIRKAVLTEYKLKAIEYVHGYFSSEQVVDLLRYFSWAEPQLKAMKALQHKMVAVHPAEVVNILNCFTFSKDKLVALELLAS
;
A
#
# COMPACT_ATOMS: atom_id res chain seq x y z
N MET A 1 -10.79 4.08 5.64
CA MET A 1 -12.00 3.46 5.05
C MET A 1 -12.55 2.47 6.06
N ASP A 2 -13.87 2.24 6.14
CA ASP A 2 -14.43 1.26 7.07
C ASP A 2 -14.07 -0.18 6.67
N LYS A 3 -14.25 -1.12 7.60
CA LYS A 3 -13.83 -2.52 7.43
C LYS A 3 -14.49 -3.19 6.22
N LYS A 4 -15.79 -2.96 5.99
CA LYS A 4 -16.54 -3.65 4.93
C LYS A 4 -16.08 -3.18 3.54
N SER A 5 -15.93 -1.86 3.38
CA SER A 5 -15.38 -1.31 2.14
C SER A 5 -13.95 -1.78 1.91
N PHE A 6 -13.12 -1.83 2.96
CA PHE A 6 -11.75 -2.32 2.82
C PHE A 6 -11.65 -3.80 2.43
N GLU A 7 -12.49 -4.66 3.01
CA GLU A 7 -12.56 -6.08 2.65
C GLU A 7 -12.93 -6.29 1.17
N THR A 8 -13.75 -5.41 0.60
CA THR A 8 -14.11 -5.44 -0.83
C THR A 8 -12.87 -5.17 -1.69
N VAL A 9 -12.08 -4.14 -1.35
CA VAL A 9 -10.83 -3.82 -2.06
C VAL A 9 -9.81 -4.95 -1.95
N LEU A 10 -9.67 -5.53 -0.76
CA LEU A 10 -8.78 -6.67 -0.55
C LEU A 10 -9.16 -7.90 -1.37
N ASP A 11 -10.45 -8.18 -1.51
CA ASP A 11 -10.93 -9.29 -2.32
C ASP A 11 -10.63 -9.08 -3.82
N GLU A 12 -10.80 -7.86 -4.34
CA GLU A 12 -10.42 -7.51 -5.71
C GLU A 12 -8.92 -7.69 -5.95
N ILE A 13 -8.08 -7.21 -5.03
CA ILE A 13 -6.61 -7.36 -5.11
C ILE A 13 -6.19 -8.83 -5.01
N ARG A 14 -6.86 -9.61 -4.17
CA ARG A 14 -6.57 -11.05 -4.01
C ARG A 14 -6.90 -11.84 -5.28
N LYS A 15 -8.00 -11.50 -5.96
CA LYS A 15 -8.44 -12.15 -7.20
C LYS A 15 -7.62 -11.72 -8.42
N ALA A 16 -6.99 -10.56 -8.38
CA ALA A 16 -6.15 -10.05 -9.46
C ALA A 16 -4.87 -10.88 -9.65
N VAL A 17 -4.73 -11.50 -10.82
CA VAL A 17 -3.53 -12.29 -11.19
C VAL A 17 -2.36 -11.38 -11.54
N LEU A 18 -2.62 -10.29 -12.26
CA LEU A 18 -1.59 -9.35 -12.71
C LEU A 18 -1.42 -8.19 -11.73
N THR A 19 -0.16 -7.80 -11.49
CA THR A 19 0.18 -6.64 -10.65
C THR A 19 -0.53 -5.36 -11.10
N GLU A 20 -0.68 -5.13 -12.41
CA GLU A 20 -1.36 -3.94 -12.91
C GLU A 20 -2.83 -3.86 -12.48
N TYR A 21 -3.52 -5.00 -12.35
CA TYR A 21 -4.92 -5.04 -11.93
C TYR A 21 -5.03 -4.76 -10.43
N LYS A 22 -4.06 -5.23 -9.63
CA LYS A 22 -3.96 -4.86 -8.20
C LYS A 22 -3.74 -3.35 -8.02
N LEU A 23 -2.87 -2.75 -8.84
CA LEU A 23 -2.61 -1.30 -8.79
C LEU A 23 -3.85 -0.50 -9.19
N LYS A 24 -4.52 -0.89 -10.28
CA LYS A 24 -5.79 -0.27 -10.71
C LYS A 24 -6.85 -0.33 -9.62
N ALA A 25 -7.00 -1.46 -8.93
CA ALA A 25 -7.95 -1.58 -7.81
C ALA A 25 -7.68 -0.53 -6.72
N ILE A 26 -6.40 -0.30 -6.36
CA ILE A 26 -6.03 0.77 -5.41
C ILE A 26 -6.36 2.16 -5.97
N GLU A 27 -6.04 2.42 -7.24
CA GLU A 27 -6.24 3.71 -7.90
C GLU A 27 -7.72 4.09 -8.08
N TYR A 28 -8.63 3.12 -8.23
CA TYR A 28 -10.06 3.37 -8.39
C TYR A 28 -10.82 3.52 -7.05
N VAL A 29 -10.21 3.13 -5.94
CA VAL A 29 -10.87 3.24 -4.63
C VAL A 29 -11.09 4.69 -4.22
N HIS A 30 -12.33 5.02 -3.84
CA HIS A 30 -12.63 6.30 -3.21
C HIS A 30 -12.35 6.26 -1.70
N GLY A 31 -11.82 7.36 -1.17
CA GLY A 31 -11.48 7.52 0.24
C GLY A 31 -10.02 7.20 0.56
N TYR A 32 -9.72 7.18 1.86
CA TYR A 32 -8.37 7.04 2.38
C TYR A 32 -8.22 5.75 3.19
N PHE A 33 -7.03 5.16 3.15
CA PHE A 33 -6.62 3.99 3.93
C PHE A 33 -5.93 4.42 5.24
N SER A 34 -6.09 3.63 6.29
CA SER A 34 -5.22 3.72 7.47
C SER A 34 -3.83 3.15 7.20
N SER A 35 -2.88 3.44 8.08
CA SER A 35 -1.53 2.84 8.11
C SER A 35 -1.59 1.30 8.09
N GLU A 36 -2.45 0.71 8.93
CA GLU A 36 -2.67 -0.73 9.02
C GLU A 36 -3.22 -1.31 7.70
N GLN A 37 -4.20 -0.63 7.10
CA GLN A 37 -4.78 -1.05 5.81
C GLN A 37 -3.72 -1.04 4.70
N VAL A 38 -2.82 -0.05 4.70
CA VAL A 38 -1.70 0.01 3.74
C VAL A 38 -0.73 -1.16 3.92
N VAL A 39 -0.38 -1.48 5.16
CA VAL A 39 0.46 -2.66 5.46
C VAL A 39 -0.17 -3.93 4.91
N ASP A 40 -1.48 -4.11 5.10
CA ASP A 40 -2.20 -5.27 4.59
C ASP A 40 -2.24 -5.32 3.06
N LEU A 41 -2.43 -4.18 2.39
CA LEU A 41 -2.40 -4.10 0.93
C LEU A 41 -1.01 -4.44 0.36
N LEU A 42 0.06 -3.91 0.96
CA LEU A 42 1.44 -4.13 0.50
C LEU A 42 1.86 -5.60 0.55
N ARG A 43 1.27 -6.41 1.44
CA ARG A 43 1.53 -7.87 1.53
C ARG A 43 1.07 -8.65 0.30
N TYR A 44 0.17 -8.09 -0.52
CA TYR A 44 -0.29 -8.74 -1.76
C TYR A 44 0.64 -8.52 -2.97
N PHE A 45 1.75 -7.79 -2.78
CA PHE A 45 2.77 -7.56 -3.79
C PHE A 45 4.06 -8.28 -3.38
N SER A 46 4.42 -9.33 -4.12
CA SER A 46 5.44 -10.31 -3.70
C SER A 46 6.89 -9.84 -3.80
N TRP A 47 7.14 -8.70 -4.43
CA TRP A 47 8.49 -8.22 -4.75
C TRP A 47 8.60 -6.72 -4.54
N ALA A 48 9.82 -6.26 -4.28
CA ALA A 48 10.12 -4.86 -3.98
C ALA A 48 9.60 -3.89 -5.06
N GLU A 49 9.84 -4.17 -6.34
CA GLU A 49 9.37 -3.28 -7.43
C GLU A 49 7.83 -3.16 -7.46
N PRO A 50 7.03 -4.25 -7.50
CA PRO A 50 5.59 -4.21 -7.30
C PRO A 50 5.13 -3.50 -6.01
N GLN A 51 5.82 -3.72 -4.87
CA GLN A 51 5.50 -3.06 -3.60
C GLN A 51 5.74 -1.55 -3.67
N LEU A 52 6.83 -1.11 -4.31
CA LEU A 52 7.13 0.31 -4.49
C LEU A 52 6.13 0.98 -5.44
N LYS A 53 5.71 0.29 -6.51
CA LYS A 53 4.62 0.77 -7.37
C LYS A 53 3.31 0.91 -6.60
N ALA A 54 2.99 -0.06 -5.74
CA ALA A 54 1.82 0.02 -4.88
C ALA A 54 1.92 1.16 -3.85
N MET A 55 3.09 1.33 -3.22
CA MET A 55 3.34 2.43 -2.29
C MET A 55 3.15 3.80 -2.98
N LYS A 56 3.65 3.95 -4.20
CA LYS A 56 3.44 5.18 -4.99
C LYS A 56 1.96 5.44 -5.29
N ALA A 57 1.16 4.41 -5.59
CA ALA A 57 -0.29 4.56 -5.77
C ALA A 57 -1.01 4.89 -4.45
N LEU A 58 -0.50 4.37 -3.32
CA LEU A 58 -1.09 4.55 -1.99
C LEU A 58 -0.72 5.89 -1.35
N GLN A 59 0.41 6.51 -1.68
CA GLN A 59 0.93 7.69 -0.97
C GLN A 59 -0.09 8.85 -0.88
N HIS A 60 -0.93 9.02 -1.92
CA HIS A 60 -1.98 10.06 -1.96
C HIS A 60 -3.35 9.57 -1.50
N LYS A 61 -3.46 8.32 -1.05
CA LYS A 61 -4.68 7.66 -0.58
C LYS A 61 -4.59 7.23 0.87
N MET A 62 -3.67 7.79 1.63
CA MET A 62 -3.51 7.50 3.05
C MET A 62 -4.01 8.65 3.89
N VAL A 63 -4.57 8.33 5.05
CA VAL A 63 -4.75 9.33 6.12
C VAL A 63 -3.39 9.75 6.64
N ALA A 64 -3.32 10.88 7.37
CA ALA A 64 -2.08 11.31 8.01
C ALA A 64 -1.51 10.17 8.88
N VAL A 65 -0.25 9.81 8.62
CA VAL A 65 0.43 8.67 9.26
C VAL A 65 1.33 9.20 10.37
N HIS A 66 1.23 8.63 11.57
CA HIS A 66 2.14 9.00 12.65
C HIS A 66 3.56 8.44 12.36
N PRO A 67 4.66 9.13 12.68
CA PRO A 67 6.01 8.63 12.42
C PRO A 67 6.30 7.22 12.95
N ALA A 68 5.69 6.84 14.08
CA ALA A 68 5.79 5.49 14.63
C ALA A 68 5.16 4.42 13.72
N GLU A 69 4.11 4.77 12.98
CA GLU A 69 3.41 3.85 12.07
C GLU A 69 4.10 3.75 10.70
N VAL A 70 4.88 4.77 10.31
CA VAL A 70 5.73 4.74 9.10
C VAL A 70 6.66 3.52 9.16
N VAL A 71 7.22 3.21 10.33
CA VAL A 71 8.08 2.04 10.53
C VAL A 71 7.38 0.74 10.15
N ASN A 72 6.08 0.60 10.44
CA ASN A 72 5.31 -0.60 10.10
C ASN A 72 5.16 -0.76 8.58
N ILE A 73 4.95 0.35 7.87
CA ILE A 73 4.89 0.36 6.40
C ILE A 73 6.26 0.02 5.80
N LEU A 74 7.34 0.62 6.31
CA LEU A 74 8.69 0.34 5.84
C LEU A 74 9.10 -1.13 6.08
N ASN A 75 8.56 -1.77 7.12
CA ASN A 75 8.81 -3.19 7.38
C ASN A 75 8.14 -4.14 6.38
N CYS A 76 7.28 -3.65 5.47
CA CYS A 76 6.81 -4.42 4.33
C CYS A 76 7.91 -4.69 3.28
N PHE A 77 8.98 -3.89 3.28
CA PHE A 77 10.09 -4.00 2.33
C PHE A 77 11.26 -4.78 2.94
N THR A 78 11.77 -5.78 2.23
CA THR A 78 12.86 -6.63 2.73
C THR A 78 14.19 -5.90 2.78
N PHE A 79 14.57 -5.17 1.72
CA PHE A 79 15.89 -4.54 1.61
C PHE A 79 15.85 -3.07 1.99
N SER A 80 16.91 -2.59 2.67
CA SER A 80 17.01 -1.20 3.12
C SER A 80 16.94 -0.17 1.99
N LYS A 81 17.45 -0.51 0.79
CA LYS A 81 17.36 0.38 -0.38
C LYS A 81 15.90 0.69 -0.74
N ASP A 82 15.02 -0.32 -0.65
CA ASP A 82 13.61 -0.18 -1.01
C ASP A 82 12.85 0.54 0.11
N LYS A 83 13.27 0.37 1.38
CA LYS A 83 12.78 1.16 2.52
C LYS A 83 13.05 2.67 2.33
N LEU A 84 14.24 3.04 1.85
CA LEU A 84 14.57 4.44 1.60
C LEU A 84 13.70 5.05 0.51
N VAL A 85 13.52 4.33 -0.62
CA VAL A 85 12.62 4.79 -1.69
C VAL A 85 11.17 4.90 -1.19
N ALA A 86 10.69 3.93 -0.41
CA ALA A 86 9.35 3.99 0.18
C ALA A 86 9.19 5.19 1.15
N LEU A 87 10.22 5.51 1.93
CA LEU A 87 10.24 6.68 2.81
C LEU A 87 10.19 7.99 2.02
N GLU A 88 10.92 8.10 0.92
CA GLU A 88 10.87 9.25 0.02
C GLU A 88 9.47 9.44 -0.57
N LEU A 89 8.82 8.36 -0.99
CA LEU A 89 7.44 8.38 -1.50
C LEU A 89 6.44 8.83 -0.43
N LEU A 90 6.61 8.39 0.82
CA LEU A 90 5.76 8.79 1.95
C LEU A 90 5.96 10.25 2.38
N ALA A 91 7.13 10.84 2.08
CA ALA A 91 7.46 12.22 2.41
C ALA A 91 7.13 13.21 1.27
N SER A 92 6.67 12.72 0.12
CA SER A 92 6.34 13.50 -1.10
C SER A 92 4.88 13.91 -1.16
#